data_AF-A0A941Y263-F1
#
_entry.id   AF-A0A941Y263-F1
#
_cell.length_a   1.000
_cell.length_b   1.000
_cell.length_c   1.000
_cell.angle_alpha   90.00
_cell.angle_beta   90.00
_cell.angle_gamma   90.00
#
_symmetry.space_group_name_H-M   'P 1'
#
loop_
_entity.id
_entity.type
_entity.pdbx_description
1 polymer ?
#
loop_
_entity_poly.entity_id
_entity_poly.type
_entity_poly.pdbx_seq_one_letter_code
_entity_poly.pdbx_strand_id
1 'polypeptide(L)'
;MASSRATRQRADRAPDQDSATKEPRVESRELDELMGLRLTGRQRLALEWKAKQAKKKTPQYFIREYLQPVFDEYEQQMVDGASLAG
;
A
#
# COMPACT_ATOMS: atom_id res chain seq x y z
N MET A 1 53.86 -21.55 37.29
CA MET A 1 52.58 -21.32 36.57
C MET A 1 52.32 -19.82 36.54
N ALA A 2 52.60 -19.16 35.41
CA ALA A 2 52.35 -17.73 35.23
C ALA A 2 50.98 -17.57 34.56
N SER A 3 50.05 -16.91 35.25
CA SER A 3 48.71 -16.61 34.73
C SER A 3 48.78 -15.32 33.92
N SER A 4 48.77 -15.47 32.59
CA SER A 4 48.56 -14.40 31.63
C SER A 4 47.07 -14.06 31.55
N ARG A 5 46.65 -12.87 31.97
CA ARG A 5 45.43 -12.24 31.45
C ARG A 5 45.40 -10.72 31.63
N ALA A 6 45.80 -10.06 30.54
CA ALA A 6 45.10 -8.93 29.94
C ALA A 6 45.02 -7.61 30.71
N THR A 7 46.13 -6.87 30.64
CA THR A 7 46.08 -5.45 30.25
C THR A 7 45.24 -5.30 28.97
N ARG A 8 44.07 -4.66 29.05
CA ARG A 8 43.31 -4.01 27.94
C ARG A 8 41.93 -3.56 28.45
N GLN A 9 41.91 -2.70 29.47
CA GLN A 9 40.73 -1.88 29.76
C GLN A 9 41.08 -0.42 29.44
N ARG A 10 41.28 -0.14 28.15
CA ARG A 10 41.39 1.22 27.57
C ARG A 10 41.48 1.07 26.05
N ALA A 11 40.32 0.96 25.42
CA ALA A 11 40.13 1.21 24.00
C ALA A 11 38.63 1.42 23.74
N ASP A 12 38.31 2.66 23.37
CA ASP A 12 37.32 3.00 22.36
C ASP A 12 35.86 2.62 22.63
N ARG A 13 35.16 3.54 23.31
CA ARG A 13 33.73 3.71 23.05
C ARG A 13 33.39 5.20 22.95
N ALA A 14 33.72 5.76 21.80
CA ALA A 14 33.00 6.89 21.23
C ALA A 14 32.20 6.38 20.00
N PRO A 15 31.35 7.22 19.41
CA PRO A 15 29.90 7.28 19.61
C PRO A 15 29.17 6.59 18.45
N ASP A 16 27.98 6.06 18.68
CA ASP A 16 27.01 5.91 17.59
C ASP A 16 25.66 5.49 18.16
N GLN A 17 24.68 6.37 18.00
CA GLN A 17 23.51 6.02 17.20
C GLN A 17 22.71 7.29 16.97
N ASP A 18 22.98 7.86 15.79
CA ASP A 18 21.99 8.57 14.99
C ASP A 18 20.66 7.80 15.08
N SER A 19 19.74 8.28 15.92
CA SER A 19 18.35 7.89 15.82
C SER A 19 17.80 8.56 14.57
N ALA A 20 18.21 8.03 13.41
CA ALA A 20 17.52 8.26 12.17
C ALA A 20 16.10 7.74 12.38
N THR A 21 15.22 8.64 12.81
CA THR A 21 13.77 8.50 12.74
C THR A 21 13.48 8.22 11.27
N LYS A 22 13.50 6.94 10.91
CA LYS A 22 13.04 6.49 9.61
C LYS A 22 11.57 6.88 9.56
N GLU A 23 11.28 7.97 8.89
CA GLU A 23 9.93 8.30 8.47
C GLU A 23 9.35 7.02 7.85
N PRO A 24 8.13 6.60 8.26
CA PRO A 24 7.53 5.42 7.68
C PRO A 24 7.38 5.67 6.18
N ARG A 25 8.12 4.92 5.35
CA ARG A 25 7.99 4.96 3.88
C ARG A 25 6.51 4.79 3.53
N VAL A 26 5.87 5.87 3.11
CA VAL A 26 4.48 5.90 2.66
C VAL A 26 4.42 5.38 1.22
N GLU A 27 4.90 4.17 0.98
CA GLU A 27 4.97 3.59 -0.39
C GLU A 27 3.83 2.60 -0.68
N SER A 28 2.74 2.61 0.08
CA SER A 28 1.62 1.68 -0.20
C SER A 28 0.21 2.21 0.03
N ARG A 29 0.03 3.52 0.28
CA ARG A 29 -1.30 4.08 0.55
C ARG A 29 -2.21 4.18 -0.67
N GLU A 30 -1.66 4.24 -1.87
CA GLU A 30 -2.48 4.50 -3.07
C GLU A 30 -3.52 3.38 -3.32
N LEU A 31 -3.20 2.11 -2.99
CA LEU A 31 -4.17 1.02 -3.12
C LEU A 31 -5.21 1.00 -1.99
N ASP A 32 -4.83 1.42 -0.78
CA ASP A 32 -5.74 1.48 0.38
C ASP A 32 -6.78 2.60 0.23
N GLU A 33 -6.40 3.72 -0.40
CA GLU A 33 -7.25 4.91 -0.49
C GLU A 33 -8.43 4.76 -1.47
N LEU A 34 -8.33 3.84 -2.44
CA LEU A 34 -9.38 3.69 -3.46
C LEU A 34 -10.54 2.78 -3.06
N MET A 35 -10.42 2.00 -1.97
CA MET A 35 -11.54 1.19 -1.47
C MET A 35 -11.64 1.08 0.05
N GLY A 36 -10.78 1.71 0.87
CA GLY A 36 -10.82 1.57 2.33
C GLY A 36 -10.71 0.12 2.84
N LEU A 37 -10.46 -0.82 1.94
CA LEU A 37 -10.45 -2.26 2.15
C LEU A 37 -9.00 -2.65 2.37
N ARG A 38 -8.71 -3.17 3.56
CA ARG A 38 -7.42 -3.80 3.84
C ARG A 38 -7.30 -5.06 3.00
N LEU A 39 -6.66 -4.94 1.83
CA LEU A 39 -6.39 -6.08 0.97
C LEU A 39 -5.31 -6.95 1.64
N THR A 40 -5.58 -8.24 1.73
CA THR A 40 -4.53 -9.22 2.06
C THR A 40 -3.46 -9.21 0.97
N GLY A 41 -2.23 -9.60 1.30
CA GLY A 41 -1.14 -9.67 0.32
C GLY A 41 -1.49 -10.52 -0.92
N ARG A 42 -2.26 -11.60 -0.75
CA ARG A 42 -2.72 -12.46 -1.85
C ARG A 42 -3.73 -11.75 -2.77
N GLN A 43 -4.66 -10.99 -2.20
CA GLN A 43 -5.62 -10.20 -2.99
C GLN A 43 -4.92 -9.11 -3.80
N ARG A 44 -3.95 -8.42 -3.20
CA ARG A 44 -3.13 -7.43 -3.91
C ARG A 44 -2.41 -8.05 -5.11
N LEU A 45 -1.73 -9.17 -4.93
CA LEU A 45 -1.05 -9.87 -6.02
C LEU A 45 -2.01 -10.32 -7.13
N ALA A 46 -3.21 -10.79 -6.77
CA ALA A 46 -4.23 -11.18 -7.75
C ALA A 46 -4.71 -9.98 -8.58
N LEU A 47 -4.92 -8.82 -7.93
CA LEU A 47 -5.31 -7.58 -8.61
C LEU A 47 -4.19 -7.02 -9.49
N GLU A 48 -2.93 -7.06 -9.04
CA GLU A 48 -1.77 -6.70 -9.85
C GLU A 48 -1.62 -7.61 -11.08
N TRP A 49 -1.84 -8.92 -10.92
CA TRP A 49 -1.85 -9.86 -12.03
C TRP A 49 -2.97 -9.55 -13.03
N LYS A 50 -4.19 -9.31 -12.55
CA LYS A 50 -5.33 -8.95 -13.41
C LYS A 50 -5.12 -7.63 -14.14
N ALA A 51 -4.59 -6.61 -13.46
CA ALA A 51 -4.28 -5.33 -14.08
C ALA A 51 -3.30 -5.48 -15.25
N LYS A 52 -2.25 -6.30 -15.08
CA LYS A 52 -1.30 -6.61 -16.16
C LYS A 52 -1.98 -7.32 -17.35
N GLN A 53 -2.85 -8.30 -17.08
CA GLN A 53 -3.60 -9.00 -18.13
C GLN A 53 -4.50 -8.05 -18.92
N ALA A 54 -5.15 -7.11 -18.23
CA ALA A 54 -5.99 -6.09 -18.83
C ALA A 54 -5.21 -4.90 -19.42
N LYS A 55 -3.87 -4.96 -19.46
CA LYS A 55 -2.98 -3.89 -19.94
C LYS A 55 -3.21 -2.55 -19.22
N LYS A 56 -3.55 -2.60 -17.93
CA LYS A 56 -3.77 -1.42 -17.09
C LYS A 56 -2.51 -1.07 -16.32
N LYS A 57 -2.31 0.24 -16.12
CA LYS A 57 -1.10 0.79 -15.48
C LYS A 57 -1.02 0.43 -14.00
N THR A 58 -2.15 0.43 -13.30
CA THR A 58 -2.25 0.06 -11.88
C THR A 58 -3.51 -0.76 -11.62
N PRO A 59 -3.58 -1.51 -10.49
CA PRO A 59 -4.79 -2.22 -10.09
C PRO A 59 -6.02 -1.33 -9.92
N GLN A 60 -5.81 -0.06 -9.56
CA GLN A 60 -6.86 0.93 -9.38
C GLN A 60 -7.59 1.24 -10.68
N TYR A 61 -6.84 1.44 -11.77
CA TYR A 61 -7.43 1.63 -13.10
C TYR A 61 -8.24 0.42 -13.53
N PHE A 62 -7.74 -0.79 -13.23
CA PHE A 62 -8.49 -2.02 -13.49
C PHE A 62 -9.80 -2.05 -12.69
N ILE A 63 -9.77 -1.77 -11.39
CA ILE A 63 -10.97 -1.77 -10.53
C ILE A 63 -11.98 -0.71 -11.01
N ARG A 64 -11.52 0.51 -11.29
CA ARG A 64 -12.37 1.61 -11.75
C ARG A 64 -13.10 1.25 -13.04
N GLU A 65 -12.38 0.72 -14.03
CA GLU A 65 -12.97 0.34 -15.30
C GLU A 65 -13.89 -0.88 -15.18
N TYR A 66 -13.54 -1.83 -14.32
CA TYR A 66 -14.39 -2.98 -14.03
C TYR A 66 -15.72 -2.58 -13.38
N LEU A 67 -15.70 -1.57 -12.51
CA LEU A 67 -16.89 -1.06 -11.81
C LEU A 67 -17.67 0.01 -12.57
N GLN A 68 -17.10 0.59 -13.63
CA GLN A 68 -17.74 1.67 -14.40
C GLN A 68 -19.17 1.34 -14.82
N PRO A 69 -19.49 0.13 -15.35
CA PRO A 69 -20.86 -0.20 -15.75
C PRO A 69 -21.85 -0.17 -14.58
N VAL A 70 -21.41 -0.51 -13.36
CA VAL A 70 -22.25 -0.47 -12.16
C VAL A 70 -22.56 0.97 -11.78
N PHE A 71 -21.59 1.88 -11.92
CA PHE A 71 -21.82 3.30 -11.70
C PHE A 71 -22.73 3.90 -12.77
N ASP A 72 -22.55 3.52 -14.04
CA ASP A 72 -23.40 3.97 -15.14
C ASP A 72 -24.86 3.53 -14.93
N GLU A 73 -25.09 2.27 -14.53
CA GLU A 73 -26.42 1.75 -14.19
C GLU A 73 -27.07 2.53 -13.02
N TYR A 74 -26.28 2.83 -11.97
CA TYR A 74 -26.76 3.61 -10.83
C TYR A 74 -27.11 5.05 -11.22
N GLU A 75 -26.27 5.71 -12.02
CA GLU A 75 -26.53 7.05 -12.53
C GLU A 75 -27.81 7.08 -13.38
N GLN A 76 -27.99 6.07 -14.25
CA GLN A 76 -29.19 5.96 -15.07
C GLN A 76 -30.45 5.77 -14.21
N GLN A 77 -30.42 4.92 -13.19
CA GLN A 77 -31.54 4.73 -12.26
C GLN A 77 -31.85 6.00 -11.45
N MET A 78 -30.83 6.78 -11.08
CA MET A 78 -31.02 8.05 -10.38
C MET A 78 -31.65 9.11 -11.28
N VAL A 79 -31.24 9.19 -12.55
CA VAL A 79 -31.82 10.11 -13.53
C VAL A 79 -33.26 9.71 -13.86
N ASP A 80 -33.52 8.42 -14.12
CA ASP A 80 -34.85 7.91 -14.42
C ASP A 80 -35.80 8.03 -13.21
N GLY A 81 -35.30 7.80 -11.99
CA GLY A 81 -36.04 7.98 -10.75
C GLY A 81 -36.33 9.45 -10.40
N ALA A 82 -35.40 10.37 -10.70
CA ALA A 82 -35.62 11.81 -10.56
C ALA A 82 -36.60 12.35 -11.62
N SER A 83 -36.59 11.78 -12.82
CA SER A 83 -37.50 12.13 -13.92
C SER A 83 -38.94 11.66 -13.69
N LEU A 84 -39.15 10.59 -12.91
CA LEU A 84 -40.48 10.12 -12.51
C LEU A 84 -41.08 10.86 -11.30
N ALA A 85 -40.30 11.69 -10.62
CA ALA A 85 -40.71 12.45 -9.44
C ALA A 85 -41.06 13.93 -9.74
N GLY A 86 -40.99 14.36 -10.99
CA GLY A 86 -41.42 15.68 -11.48
C GLY A 86 -42.63 15.60 -12.40
#